data_AF-A0AAU6IHI4-F1
#
_entry.id   AF-A0AAU6IHI4-F1
#
_cell.length_a   1.000
_cell.length_b   1.000
_cell.length_c   1.000
_cell.angle_alpha   90.00
_cell.angle_beta   90.00
_cell.angle_gamma   90.00
#
_symmetry.space_group_name_H-M   'P 1'
#
loop_
_entity.id
_entity.type
_entity.pdbx_description
1 polymer ?
#
loop_
_entity_poly.entity_id
_entity_poly.type
_entity_poly.pdbx_seq_one_letter_code
_entity_poly.pdbx_strand_id
1 'polypeptide(L)'
;MDASHELLRGADPAALLTLDGTIRYLNAAMATALGRSAEQCLGHGFGDLWPASQRMSAESLVAHAARTKAVAMRVLDFPGRGGAPVASLIEARQVKDPASDGQLVWVHALDARNDLASLLIPFRMATTAAHLGLWMYSPKERQLEWLGGAPPPGRALSRPHCVAFHSDVGSAR
;
A
#
# COMPACT_ATOMS: atom_id res chain seq x y z
N MET A 1 9.78 -25.89 -4.63
CA MET A 1 9.69 -24.74 -3.71
C MET A 1 8.50 -23.92 -4.20
N ASP A 2 7.47 -23.74 -3.38
CA ASP A 2 6.15 -23.25 -3.81
C ASP A 2 6.19 -21.74 -4.06
N ALA A 3 5.94 -21.29 -5.29
CA ALA A 3 6.06 -19.88 -5.70
C ALA A 3 5.02 -18.96 -4.99
N SER A 4 3.97 -19.54 -4.38
CA SER A 4 3.05 -18.79 -3.50
C SER A 4 3.78 -18.27 -2.28
N HIS A 5 4.72 -19.07 -1.81
CA HIS A 5 5.49 -18.80 -0.61
C HIS A 5 6.51 -17.68 -0.83
N GLU A 6 6.94 -17.43 -2.08
CA GLU A 6 7.83 -16.31 -2.42
C GLU A 6 7.08 -14.97 -2.38
N LEU A 7 5.87 -14.90 -2.93
CA LEU A 7 5.02 -13.70 -2.93
C LEU A 7 4.53 -13.31 -1.51
N LEU A 8 4.53 -14.26 -0.58
CA LEU A 8 4.07 -14.06 0.81
C LEU A 8 5.22 -14.02 1.84
N ARG A 9 6.48 -14.20 1.40
CA ARG A 9 7.66 -14.25 2.29
C ARG A 9 8.09 -12.88 2.83
N GLY A 10 7.63 -11.80 2.22
CA GLY A 10 7.94 -10.44 2.64
C GLY A 10 7.43 -10.11 4.04
N ALA A 11 8.06 -9.10 4.67
CA ALA A 11 7.62 -8.55 5.95
C ALA A 11 6.35 -7.69 5.80
N ASP A 12 6.04 -7.28 4.58
CA ASP A 12 4.93 -6.38 4.28
C ASP A 12 3.61 -7.15 4.16
N PRO A 13 2.46 -6.53 4.50
CA PRO A 13 1.15 -7.15 4.33
C PRO A 13 0.93 -7.64 2.90
N ALA A 14 0.76 -8.96 2.72
CA ALA A 14 0.50 -9.55 1.42
C ALA A 14 -0.55 -10.68 1.48
N ALA A 15 -1.33 -10.81 0.41
CA ALA A 15 -2.30 -11.89 0.25
C ALA A 15 -2.44 -12.33 -1.22
N LEU A 16 -2.90 -13.55 -1.40
CA LEU A 16 -3.29 -14.13 -2.67
C LEU A 16 -4.79 -14.37 -2.66
N LEU A 17 -5.46 -13.81 -3.66
CA LEU A 17 -6.89 -13.84 -3.84
C LEU A 17 -7.23 -14.61 -5.11
N THR A 18 -8.38 -15.26 -5.14
CA THR A 18 -9.00 -15.69 -6.39
C THR A 18 -9.45 -14.47 -7.20
N LEU A 19 -9.80 -14.65 -8.49
CA LEU A 19 -10.18 -13.55 -9.37
C LEU A 19 -11.49 -12.84 -8.97
N ASP A 20 -12.37 -13.53 -8.23
CA ASP A 20 -13.57 -12.97 -7.59
C ASP A 20 -13.27 -12.29 -6.25
N GLY A 21 -12.01 -12.32 -5.79
CA GLY A 21 -11.54 -11.62 -4.60
C GLY A 21 -11.62 -12.40 -3.29
N THR A 22 -11.87 -13.70 -3.34
CA THR A 22 -11.82 -14.56 -2.14
C THR A 22 -10.37 -14.79 -1.71
N ILE A 23 -10.09 -14.62 -0.42
CA ILE A 23 -8.73 -14.79 0.11
C ILE A 23 -8.39 -16.27 0.21
N ARG A 24 -7.37 -16.68 -0.54
CA ARG A 24 -6.86 -18.06 -0.55
C ARG A 24 -5.68 -18.24 0.38
N TYR A 25 -4.78 -17.25 0.42
CA TYR A 25 -3.62 -17.23 1.29
C TYR A 25 -3.32 -15.80 1.73
N LEU A 26 -2.76 -15.64 2.92
CA LEU A 26 -2.25 -14.36 3.41
C LEU A 26 -1.06 -14.60 4.33
N ASN A 27 -0.14 -13.64 4.41
CA ASN A 27 0.95 -13.70 5.37
C ASN A 27 0.53 -13.14 6.75
N ALA A 28 1.36 -13.37 7.77
CA ALA A 28 1.10 -12.92 9.12
C ALA A 28 1.02 -11.39 9.24
N ALA A 29 1.77 -10.66 8.40
CA ALA A 29 1.73 -9.20 8.35
C ALA A 29 0.36 -8.69 7.92
N MET A 30 -0.26 -9.29 6.91
CA MET A 30 -1.62 -8.93 6.47
C MET A 30 -2.66 -9.23 7.54
N ALA A 31 -2.61 -10.40 8.17
CA ALA A 31 -3.51 -10.76 9.26
C ALA A 31 -3.42 -9.74 10.41
N THR A 32 -2.19 -9.41 10.81
CA THR A 32 -1.91 -8.41 11.85
C THR A 32 -2.42 -7.03 11.47
N ALA A 33 -2.20 -6.58 10.22
CA ALA A 33 -2.65 -5.29 9.73
C ALA A 33 -4.17 -5.18 9.67
N LEU A 34 -4.88 -6.28 9.37
CA LEU A 34 -6.33 -6.35 9.39
C LEU A 34 -6.92 -6.52 10.81
N GLY A 35 -6.06 -6.73 11.83
CA GLY A 35 -6.49 -6.98 13.20
C GLY A 35 -7.26 -8.29 13.37
N ARG A 36 -6.98 -9.30 12.53
CA ARG A 36 -7.70 -10.57 12.46
C ARG A 36 -6.72 -11.75 12.44
N SER A 37 -7.19 -12.92 12.86
CA SER A 37 -6.46 -14.18 12.63
C SER A 37 -6.52 -14.61 11.16
N ALA A 38 -5.60 -15.45 10.72
CA ALA A 38 -5.59 -15.94 9.35
C ALA A 38 -6.88 -16.72 9.03
N GLU A 39 -7.35 -17.52 9.98
CA GLU A 39 -8.56 -18.34 9.88
C GLU A 39 -9.82 -17.49 9.69
N GLN A 40 -9.85 -16.29 10.26
CA GLN A 40 -10.95 -15.33 10.08
C GLN A 40 -10.90 -14.58 8.74
N CYS A 41 -9.78 -14.65 8.02
CA CYS A 41 -9.58 -13.99 6.73
C CYS A 41 -9.77 -14.97 5.56
N LEU A 42 -9.31 -16.22 5.72
CA LEU A 42 -9.35 -17.23 4.67
C LEU A 42 -10.79 -17.54 4.25
N GLY A 43 -11.03 -17.64 2.94
CA GLY A 43 -12.34 -17.93 2.37
C GLY A 43 -13.33 -16.76 2.37
N HIS A 44 -12.95 -15.61 2.93
CA HIS A 44 -13.75 -14.39 2.86
C HIS A 44 -13.36 -13.52 1.67
N GLY A 45 -14.31 -12.71 1.19
CA GLY A 45 -14.05 -11.69 0.19
C GLY A 45 -13.12 -10.62 0.76
N PHE A 46 -12.16 -10.17 -0.05
CA PHE A 46 -11.19 -9.15 0.38
C PHE A 46 -11.89 -7.88 0.87
N GLY A 47 -12.96 -7.43 0.19
CA GLY A 47 -13.78 -6.28 0.59
C GLY A 47 -14.50 -6.43 1.94
N ASP A 48 -14.80 -7.65 2.37
CA ASP A 48 -15.52 -7.93 3.62
C ASP A 48 -14.64 -7.74 4.86
N LEU A 49 -13.32 -7.77 4.67
CA LEU A 49 -12.37 -7.56 5.77
C LEU A 49 -12.19 -6.08 6.11
N TRP A 50 -12.62 -5.17 5.23
CA TRP A 50 -12.50 -3.73 5.41
C TRP A 50 -13.76 -3.12 6.04
N PRO A 51 -13.63 -1.95 6.71
CA PRO A 51 -14.77 -1.16 7.12
C PRO A 51 -15.69 -0.84 5.93
N ALA A 52 -16.99 -0.67 6.20
CA ALA A 52 -17.99 -0.43 5.15
C ALA A 52 -17.68 0.79 4.26
N SER A 53 -17.02 1.82 4.82
CA SER A 53 -16.57 3.01 4.08
C SER A 53 -15.53 2.71 3.01
N GLN A 54 -14.78 1.61 3.14
CA GLN A 54 -13.67 1.25 2.25
C GLN A 54 -13.95 -0.01 1.42
N ARG A 55 -15.03 -0.74 1.71
CA ARG A 55 -15.40 -1.99 1.02
C ARG A 55 -15.39 -1.83 -0.50
N MET A 56 -16.10 -0.85 -1.05
CA MET A 56 -16.14 -0.64 -2.50
C MET A 56 -14.76 -0.30 -3.09
N SER A 57 -13.91 0.42 -2.34
CA SER A 57 -12.55 0.74 -2.79
C SER A 57 -11.71 -0.54 -2.91
N ALA A 58 -11.76 -1.39 -1.88
CA ALA A 58 -11.08 -2.69 -1.84
C ALA A 58 -11.57 -3.64 -2.93
N GLU A 59 -12.89 -3.76 -3.13
CA GLU A 59 -13.47 -4.57 -4.20
C GLU A 59 -13.06 -4.05 -5.59
N SER A 60 -13.08 -2.73 -5.79
CA SER A 60 -12.68 -2.13 -7.07
C SER A 60 -11.20 -2.36 -7.40
N LEU A 61 -10.32 -2.37 -6.38
CA LEU A 61 -8.90 -2.68 -6.53
C LEU A 61 -8.73 -4.09 -7.12
N VAL A 62 -9.36 -5.07 -6.47
CA VAL A 62 -9.27 -6.47 -6.88
C VAL A 62 -9.92 -6.69 -8.23
N ALA A 63 -11.10 -6.13 -8.47
CA ALA A 63 -11.80 -6.25 -9.75
C ALA A 63 -11.02 -5.63 -10.90
N HIS A 64 -10.28 -4.54 -10.66
CA HIS A 64 -9.44 -3.91 -11.68
C HIS A 64 -8.21 -4.78 -12.00
N ALA A 65 -7.53 -5.28 -10.96
CA ALA A 65 -6.41 -6.20 -11.13
C ALA A 65 -6.85 -7.51 -11.82
N ALA A 66 -8.00 -8.08 -11.47
CA ALA A 66 -8.51 -9.32 -12.06
C ALA A 66 -8.90 -9.21 -13.54
N ARG A 67 -9.25 -8.01 -14.04
CA ARG A 67 -9.66 -7.80 -15.44
C ARG A 67 -8.54 -7.31 -16.33
N THR A 68 -7.52 -6.68 -15.77
CA THR A 68 -6.44 -6.05 -16.53
C THR A 68 -5.13 -6.77 -16.30
N LYS A 69 -4.21 -6.71 -17.27
CA LYS A 69 -2.81 -7.13 -17.07
C LYS A 69 -1.97 -6.04 -16.40
N ALA A 70 -2.59 -4.92 -16.02
CA ALA A 70 -1.93 -3.78 -15.42
C ALA A 70 -1.96 -3.88 -13.89
N VAL A 71 -1.03 -3.17 -13.27
CA VAL A 71 -1.01 -2.99 -11.81
C VAL A 71 -2.12 -2.01 -11.42
N ALA A 72 -2.93 -2.41 -10.45
CA ALA A 72 -3.95 -1.58 -9.82
C ALA A 72 -3.42 -1.09 -8.46
N MET A 73 -3.72 0.16 -8.09
CA MET A 73 -3.33 0.71 -6.79
C MET A 73 -4.49 1.45 -6.14
N ARG A 74 -4.65 1.31 -4.81
CA ARG A 74 -5.60 2.08 -3.99
C ARG A 74 -5.00 2.36 -2.62
N VAL A 75 -5.33 3.53 -2.06
CA VAL A 75 -5.08 3.80 -0.65
C VAL A 75 -6.21 3.19 0.15
N LEU A 76 -5.87 2.34 1.12
CA LEU A 76 -6.78 1.82 2.13
C LEU A 76 -6.18 2.03 3.52
N ASP A 77 -7.04 2.26 4.50
CA ASP A 77 -6.67 2.45 5.89
C ASP A 77 -6.81 1.13 6.65
N PHE A 78 -5.68 0.53 7.02
CA PHE A 78 -5.68 -0.62 7.91
C PHE A 78 -6.18 -0.21 9.30
N PRO A 79 -6.91 -1.09 10.01
CA PRO A 79 -7.19 -0.89 11.42
C PRO A 79 -5.86 -0.96 12.20
N GLY A 80 -5.26 0.19 12.49
CA GLY A 80 -4.00 0.25 13.21
C GLY A 80 -4.12 -0.19 14.67
N ARG A 81 -2.96 -0.38 15.31
CA ARG A 81 -2.88 -0.80 16.72
C ARG A 81 -3.53 0.27 17.62
N GLY A 82 -4.52 -0.11 18.41
CA GLY A 82 -5.26 0.81 19.29
C GLY A 82 -6.40 1.57 18.61
N GLY A 83 -6.78 1.19 17.38
CA GLY A 83 -7.96 1.73 16.69
C GLY A 83 -7.70 2.97 15.83
N ALA A 84 -6.48 3.52 15.84
CA ALA A 84 -6.10 4.58 14.91
C ALA A 84 -5.85 4.00 13.51
N PRO A 85 -6.54 4.45 12.46
CA PRO A 85 -6.33 3.95 11.10
C PRO A 85 -4.92 4.28 10.58
N VAL A 86 -4.33 3.35 9.83
CA VAL A 86 -3.04 3.54 9.15
C VAL A 86 -3.24 3.48 7.64
N ALA A 87 -3.13 4.63 6.98
CA ALA A 87 -3.20 4.73 5.53
C ALA A 87 -2.05 3.94 4.87
N SER A 88 -2.38 3.09 3.93
CA SER A 88 -1.43 2.27 3.17
C SER A 88 -1.78 2.27 1.69
N LEU A 89 -0.79 2.43 0.82
CA LEU A 89 -0.97 2.19 -0.60
C LEU A 89 -0.90 0.68 -0.84
N ILE A 90 -1.96 0.12 -1.41
CA ILE A 90 -2.05 -1.30 -1.74
C ILE A 90 -1.97 -1.46 -3.25
N GLU A 91 -1.02 -2.26 -3.67
CA GLU A 91 -0.86 -2.74 -5.03
C GLU A 91 -1.64 -4.05 -5.22
N ALA A 92 -2.25 -4.22 -6.39
CA ALA A 92 -2.85 -5.47 -6.82
C ALA A 92 -2.51 -5.78 -8.28
N ARG A 93 -2.16 -7.04 -8.57
CA ARG A 93 -1.90 -7.52 -9.94
C ARG A 93 -2.17 -9.00 -10.07
N GLN A 94 -2.39 -9.46 -11.31
CA GLN A 94 -2.49 -10.89 -11.57
C GLN A 94 -1.13 -11.58 -11.44
N VAL A 95 -1.16 -12.76 -10.87
CA VAL A 95 -0.04 -13.68 -10.78
C VAL A 95 -0.52 -15.07 -11.14
N LYS A 96 0.37 -15.88 -11.72
CA LYS A 96 0.06 -17.29 -11.97
C LYS A 96 -0.16 -17.99 -10.63
N ASP A 97 -1.21 -18.80 -10.55
CA ASP A 97 -1.38 -19.72 -9.41
C ASP A 97 -0.19 -20.69 -9.42
N PRO A 98 0.55 -20.85 -8.34
CA PRO A 98 1.67 -21.78 -8.30
C PRO A 98 1.22 -23.20 -7.94
N ALA A 99 -0.01 -23.37 -7.42
CA ALA A 99 -0.61 -24.66 -7.11
C ALA A 99 -1.47 -25.23 -8.27
N SER A 100 -1.77 -24.42 -9.29
CA SER A 100 -2.55 -24.83 -10.47
C SER A 100 -2.08 -24.07 -11.72
N ASP A 101 -2.64 -24.35 -12.90
CA ASP A 101 -2.35 -23.51 -14.09
C ASP A 101 -3.24 -22.25 -14.16
N GLY A 102 -3.95 -21.93 -13.07
CA GLY A 102 -4.86 -20.80 -12.96
C GLY A 102 -4.19 -19.44 -12.74
N GLN A 103 -5.01 -18.42 -12.52
CA GLN A 103 -4.57 -17.06 -12.16
C GLN A 103 -5.14 -16.69 -10.79
N LEU A 104 -4.35 -15.94 -10.03
CA LEU A 104 -4.72 -15.31 -8.76
C LEU A 104 -4.45 -13.81 -8.85
N VAL A 105 -5.03 -13.05 -7.93
CA VAL A 105 -4.66 -11.66 -7.67
C VAL A 105 -3.75 -11.64 -6.46
N TRP A 106 -2.52 -11.18 -6.64
CA TRP A 106 -1.64 -10.84 -5.53
C TRP A 106 -1.93 -9.40 -5.11
N VAL A 107 -2.15 -9.19 -3.82
CA VAL A 107 -2.26 -7.88 -3.20
C VAL A 107 -1.13 -7.70 -2.20
N HIS A 108 -0.53 -6.52 -2.18
CA HIS A 108 0.55 -6.19 -1.25
C HIS A 108 0.47 -4.71 -0.85
N ALA A 109 0.65 -4.44 0.44
CA ALA A 109 0.82 -3.08 0.92
C ALA A 109 2.28 -2.64 0.76
N LEU A 110 2.50 -1.46 0.20
CA LEU A 110 3.82 -0.85 0.06
C LEU A 110 4.26 -0.27 1.41
N ASP A 111 5.45 -0.64 1.91
CA ASP A 111 6.02 0.00 3.11
C ASP A 111 6.68 1.31 2.69
N ALA A 112 6.19 2.43 3.21
CA ALA A 112 6.76 3.74 2.88
C ALA A 112 8.23 3.95 3.23
N ARG A 113 8.77 3.13 4.12
CA ARG A 113 10.17 3.16 4.51
C ARG A 113 11.06 2.37 3.58
N ASN A 114 10.53 1.33 2.92
CA ASN A 114 11.31 0.40 2.09
C ASN A 114 11.00 0.57 0.58
N ASP A 115 9.77 0.97 0.25
CA ASP A 115 9.25 1.12 -1.12
C ASP A 115 9.05 2.59 -1.48
N LEU A 116 9.96 3.44 -0.98
CA LEU A 116 9.87 4.89 -1.18
C LEU A 116 9.72 5.21 -2.68
N ALA A 117 10.56 4.63 -3.55
CA ALA A 117 10.49 4.85 -4.99
C ALA A 117 9.11 4.54 -5.60
N SER A 118 8.44 3.48 -5.11
CA SER A 118 7.12 3.06 -5.59
C SER A 118 6.01 4.01 -5.13
N LEU A 119 6.12 4.57 -3.93
CA LEU A 119 5.16 5.58 -3.41
C LEU A 119 5.39 6.97 -4.00
N LEU A 120 6.63 7.30 -4.35
CA LEU A 120 6.97 8.58 -4.95
C LEU A 120 6.30 8.76 -6.31
N ILE A 121 6.02 7.70 -7.07
CA ILE A 121 5.41 7.82 -8.40
C ILE A 121 3.95 8.34 -8.31
N PRO A 122 3.02 7.72 -7.56
CA PRO A 122 1.67 8.25 -7.37
C PRO A 122 1.67 9.64 -6.72
N PHE A 123 2.56 9.87 -5.74
CA PHE A 123 2.70 11.19 -5.12
C PHE A 123 3.14 12.24 -6.14
N ARG A 124 4.20 11.98 -6.92
CA ARG A 124 4.69 12.89 -7.97
C ARG A 124 3.59 13.20 -8.99
N MET A 125 2.80 12.19 -9.39
CA MET A 125 1.65 12.40 -10.27
C MET A 125 0.58 13.30 -9.64
N ALA A 126 0.18 13.03 -8.40
CA ALA A 126 -0.82 13.81 -7.69
C ALA A 126 -0.37 15.25 -7.41
N THR A 127 0.88 15.44 -6.98
CA THR A 127 1.48 16.77 -6.76
C THR A 127 1.59 17.55 -8.07
N THR A 128 1.93 16.89 -9.18
CA THR A 128 1.98 17.53 -10.51
C THR A 128 0.60 17.96 -10.95
N ALA A 129 -0.41 17.08 -10.85
CA ALA A 129 -1.78 17.41 -11.20
C ALA A 129 -2.37 18.54 -10.32
N ALA A 130 -2.06 18.52 -9.03
CA ALA A 130 -2.55 19.50 -8.06
C ALA A 130 -1.70 20.79 -7.99
N HIS A 131 -0.61 20.90 -8.75
CA HIS A 131 0.38 21.98 -8.64
C HIS A 131 0.91 22.16 -7.20
N LEU A 132 0.98 21.06 -6.45
CA LEU A 132 1.54 21.01 -5.11
C LEU A 132 2.97 20.46 -5.19
N GLY A 133 3.71 20.57 -4.09
CA GLY A 133 4.88 19.75 -3.89
C GLY A 133 5.20 19.54 -2.43
N LEU A 134 5.94 18.47 -2.20
CA LEU A 134 6.23 17.90 -0.91
C LEU A 134 7.73 17.95 -0.67
N TRP A 135 8.13 18.43 0.52
CA TRP A 135 9.49 18.25 1.00
C TRP A 135 9.55 17.03 1.89
N MET A 136 10.39 16.07 1.52
CA MET A 136 10.73 14.93 2.35
C MET A 136 12.08 15.14 2.99
N TYR A 137 12.16 14.91 4.30
CA TYR A 137 13.40 14.94 5.05
C TYR A 137 13.75 13.52 5.48
N SER A 138 14.96 13.06 5.14
CA SER A 138 15.54 11.82 5.65
C SER A 138 16.50 12.16 6.78
N PRO A 139 16.17 11.89 8.06
CA PRO A 139 17.07 12.18 9.18
C PRO A 139 18.35 11.35 9.12
N LYS A 140 18.24 10.10 8.64
CA LYS A 140 19.36 9.15 8.55
C LYS A 140 20.41 9.60 7.54
N GLU A 141 19.96 10.13 6.40
CA GLU A 141 20.84 10.60 5.33
C GLU A 141 21.09 12.11 5.39
N ARG A 142 20.42 12.80 6.33
CA ARG A 142 20.44 14.26 6.51
C ARG A 142 20.12 15.01 5.22
N GLN A 143 19.28 14.43 4.37
CA GLN A 143 18.96 14.91 3.04
C GLN A 143 17.52 15.42 2.98
N LEU A 144 17.31 16.50 2.22
CA LEU A 144 16.01 17.06 1.90
C LEU A 144 15.73 16.83 0.40
N GLU A 145 14.61 16.18 0.06
CA GLU A 145 14.19 15.93 -1.32
C GLU A 145 12.86 16.65 -1.61
N TRP A 146 12.78 17.30 -2.77
CA TRP A 146 11.55 17.88 -3.29
C TRP A 146 10.84 16.90 -4.22
N LEU A 147 9.55 16.72 -3.98
CA LEU A 147 8.69 15.81 -4.73
C LEU A 147 7.50 16.59 -5.27
N GLY A 148 7.55 16.90 -6.56
CA GLY A 148 6.53 17.69 -7.24
C GLY A 148 7.00 18.19 -8.60
N GLY A 149 6.20 19.04 -9.23
CA GLY A 149 6.58 19.79 -10.44
C GLY A 149 7.77 20.73 -10.19
N ALA A 150 8.04 21.63 -11.14
CA ALA A 150 9.19 22.54 -11.06
C ALA A 150 9.31 23.19 -9.66
N PRO A 151 10.47 23.08 -8.99
CA PRO A 151 10.63 23.65 -7.66
C PRO A 151 10.38 25.16 -7.74
N PRO A 152 9.65 25.75 -6.77
CA PRO A 152 9.45 27.20 -6.78
C PRO A 152 10.82 27.88 -6.72
N PRO A 153 11.11 28.84 -7.62
CA PRO A 153 12.41 29.49 -7.67
C PRO A 153 12.70 30.17 -6.34
N GLY A 154 13.83 29.77 -5.73
CA GLY A 154 14.50 30.36 -4.57
C GLY A 154 13.75 31.48 -3.85
N ARG A 155 12.75 31.14 -3.05
CA ARG A 155 12.21 32.07 -2.06
C ARG A 155 12.11 31.38 -0.72
N ALA A 156 12.93 31.87 0.20
CA ALA A 156 12.92 31.57 1.61
C ALA A 156 11.47 31.40 2.11
N LEU A 157 11.21 30.24 2.73
CA LEU A 157 10.17 29.92 3.70
C LEU A 157 9.22 31.08 4.01
N SER A 158 8.33 31.38 3.06
CA SER A 158 7.25 32.35 3.23
C SER A 158 6.02 31.72 2.61
N ARG A 159 5.45 30.78 3.38
CA ARG A 159 4.17 30.07 3.25
C ARG A 159 3.40 30.26 1.92
N PRO A 160 3.07 29.15 1.26
CA PRO A 160 1.70 28.64 1.44
C PRO A 160 1.69 27.13 1.72
N HIS A 161 0.81 26.72 2.64
CA HIS A 161 0.41 25.33 2.93
C HIS A 161 1.47 24.23 2.71
N CYS A 162 2.66 24.40 3.26
CA CYS A 162 3.63 23.32 3.36
C CYS A 162 3.18 22.39 4.49
N VAL A 163 2.76 21.17 4.14
CA VAL A 163 2.60 20.09 5.13
C VAL A 163 3.96 19.45 5.31
N ALA A 164 4.65 19.80 6.39
CA ALA A 164 5.85 19.08 6.80
C ALA A 164 5.38 17.81 7.55
N PHE A 165 5.61 16.64 6.98
CA PHE A 165 5.45 15.38 7.70
C PHE A 165 6.74 15.12 8.50
N HIS A 166 6.62 15.06 9.82
CA HIS A 166 7.68 14.62 10.72
C HIS A 166 7.37 13.17 11.13
N SER A 167 8.13 12.21 10.60
CA SER A 167 8.07 10.84 11.10
C SER A 167 9.13 10.69 12.20
N ASP A 168 8.70 10.78 13.46
CA ASP A 168 9.52 10.40 14.60
C ASP A 168 9.62 8.87 14.63
N VAL A 169 10.64 8.32 13.98
CA VAL A 169 10.95 6.89 14.09
C VAL A 169 11.77 6.71 15.37
N GLY A 170 11.06 6.62 16.49
CA GLY A 170 11.63 6.28 17.79
C GLY A 170 12.37 4.94 17.70
N SER A 171 13.66 4.98 18.07
CA SER A 171 14.50 3.81 18.27
C SER A 171 14.00 3.05 19.49
N ALA A 172 13.34 1.91 19.28
CA ALA A 172 13.17 0.90 20.30
C ALA A 172 14.37 -0.06 20.23
N ARG A 173 15.27 0.06 21.23
CA ARG A 173 16.14 -1.03 21.66
C ARG A 173 15.32 -2.01 22.49
#